data_AF-A0A0A2C6K8-F1
#
_entry.id   AF-A0A0A2C6K8-F1
#
_cell.length_a   1.000
_cell.length_b   1.000
_cell.length_c   1.000
_cell.angle_alpha   90.00
_cell.angle_beta   90.00
_cell.angle_gamma   90.00
#
_symmetry.space_group_name_H-M   'P 1'
#
loop_
_entity.id
_entity.type
_entity.pdbx_description
1 polymer ?
#
loop_
_entity_poly.entity_id
_entity_poly.type
_entity_poly.pdbx_seq_one_letter_code
_entity_poly.pdbx_strand_id
1 'polypeptide(L)'
;MSDVNPDSKDESKAGKTEGVNFSERYSDVMGKVNESLSKIDWTQMGKYGKAAGIIAVVVLAQVLIKVVIDTVNFFPILPGLLELLGIVVLGQWSWQNLTTSEKRTAVFDKVQNLKKEYLG
;
A
#
# COMPACT_ATOMS: atom_id res chain seq x y z
N MET A 1 31.70 48.45 42.83
CA MET A 1 32.67 48.52 41.72
C MET A 1 33.10 47.11 41.38
N SER A 2 33.08 46.59 40.16
CA SER A 2 32.57 47.05 38.88
C SER A 2 32.50 45.81 37.98
N ASP A 3 31.42 45.74 37.21
CA ASP A 3 31.21 45.13 35.90
C ASP A 3 32.28 44.17 35.34
N VAL A 4 31.87 42.92 35.07
CA VAL A 4 32.32 42.17 33.89
C VAL A 4 31.12 41.41 33.28
N ASN A 5 30.52 42.08 32.30
CA ASN A 5 29.89 41.61 31.05
C ASN A 5 29.21 40.22 30.96
N PRO A 6 27.90 40.16 30.62
CA PRO A 6 27.22 38.95 30.17
C PRO A 6 27.21 38.86 28.64
N ASP A 7 28.12 38.08 28.04
CA ASP A 7 27.95 37.69 26.64
C ASP A 7 28.55 36.31 26.37
N SER A 8 27.69 35.31 26.49
CA SER A 8 27.78 34.10 25.69
C SER A 8 26.37 33.60 25.50
N LYS A 9 25.78 34.04 24.39
CA LYS A 9 24.70 33.36 23.68
C LYS A 9 24.92 31.85 23.74
N ASP A 10 24.17 31.15 24.59
CA ASP A 10 23.90 29.75 24.35
C ASP A 10 22.65 29.70 23.48
N GLU A 11 22.95 29.45 22.22
CA GLU A 11 22.06 29.51 21.09
C GLU A 11 20.92 28.49 21.27
N SER A 12 19.70 29.01 21.24
CA SER A 12 18.57 28.42 20.52
C SER A 12 18.72 26.94 20.18
N LYS A 13 18.24 26.06 21.09
CA LYS A 13 17.85 24.69 20.73
C LYS A 13 16.67 24.76 19.75
N ALA A 14 16.99 25.00 18.48
CA ALA A 14 16.09 24.87 17.36
C ALA A 14 16.74 23.91 16.36
N GLY A 15 16.18 22.70 16.30
CA GLY A 15 16.21 21.85 15.11
C GLY A 15 17.51 21.07 14.85
N LYS A 16 17.46 19.77 15.13
CA LYS A 16 17.74 18.80 14.09
C LYS A 16 16.96 17.54 14.38
N THR A 17 15.89 17.36 13.60
CA THR A 17 15.29 16.07 13.28
C THR A 17 16.37 15.01 13.31
N GLU A 18 16.26 14.07 14.25
CA GLU A 18 16.95 12.79 14.20
C GLU A 18 16.46 12.09 12.94
N GLY A 19 17.05 12.45 11.79
CA GLY A 19 17.07 11.60 10.63
C GLY A 19 17.84 10.37 11.08
N VAL A 20 17.12 9.41 11.64
CA VAL A 20 17.62 8.10 12.02
C VAL A 20 18.50 7.64 10.87
N ASN A 21 19.79 7.48 11.14
CA ASN A 21 20.83 7.15 10.16
C ASN A 21 20.65 5.69 9.73
N PHE A 22 19.54 5.41 9.05
CA PHE A 22 19.12 4.08 8.64
C PHE A 22 20.20 3.45 7.78
N SER A 23 20.78 4.20 6.83
CA SER A 23 21.86 3.74 5.96
C SER A 23 23.07 3.21 6.73
N GLU A 24 23.45 3.89 7.82
CA GLU A 24 24.61 3.54 8.65
C GLU A 24 24.31 2.31 9.53
N ARG A 25 23.06 2.19 10.03
CA ARG A 25 22.60 0.99 10.72
C ARG A 25 22.47 -0.20 9.78
N TYR A 26 22.02 0.01 8.54
CA TYR A 26 21.91 -1.01 7.49
C TYR A 26 23.27 -1.52 7.03
N SER A 27 24.27 -0.64 6.86
CA SER A 27 25.63 -1.08 6.53
C SER A 27 26.25 -1.90 7.66
N ASP A 28 26.05 -1.49 8.91
CA ASP A 28 26.52 -2.23 10.08
C ASP A 28 25.83 -3.60 10.23
N VAL A 29 24.51 -3.67 10.01
CA VAL A 29 23.81 -4.96 10.05
C VAL A 29 24.19 -5.85 8.88
N MET A 30 24.41 -5.30 7.67
CA MET A 30 24.87 -6.12 6.53
C MET A 30 26.28 -6.66 6.74
N GLY A 31 27.20 -5.86 7.29
CA GLY A 31 28.55 -6.32 7.64
C GLY A 31 28.52 -7.48 8.65
N LYS A 32 27.73 -7.34 9.73
CA LYS A 32 27.57 -8.37 10.76
C LYS A 32 26.85 -9.62 10.26
N VAL A 33 25.87 -9.46 9.36
CA VAL A 33 25.16 -10.59 8.73
C VAL A 33 26.12 -11.35 7.81
N ASN A 34 26.95 -10.65 7.02
CA ASN A 34 27.92 -11.30 6.15
C ASN A 34 28.97 -12.10 6.93
N GLU A 35 29.47 -11.55 8.03
CA GLU A 35 30.41 -12.24 8.93
C GLU A 35 29.76 -13.47 9.60
N SER A 36 28.51 -13.33 10.05
CA SER A 36 27.76 -14.43 10.68
C SER A 36 27.41 -15.54 9.69
N LEU A 37 27.04 -15.20 8.45
CA LEU A 37 26.73 -16.15 7.38
C LEU A 37 27.97 -16.91 6.89
N SER A 38 29.15 -16.26 6.90
CA SER A 38 30.41 -16.90 6.55
C SER A 38 30.90 -17.88 7.63
N LYS A 39 30.48 -17.70 8.88
CA LYS A 39 30.82 -18.58 10.01
C LYS A 39 29.96 -19.84 10.05
N ILE A 40 28.89 -19.89 9.26
CA ILE A 40 28.02 -21.05 9.11
C ILE A 40 28.66 -21.99 8.08
N ASP A 41 28.96 -23.22 8.50
CA ASP A 41 29.53 -24.26 7.63
C ASP A 41 28.41 -24.93 6.81
N TRP A 42 28.09 -24.32 5.67
CA TRP A 42 27.06 -24.78 4.71
C TRP A 42 27.33 -26.20 4.19
N THR A 43 28.58 -26.64 4.22
CA THR A 43 29.04 -27.94 3.77
C THR A 43 28.57 -29.09 4.67
N GLN A 44 28.42 -28.84 5.98
CA GLN A 44 27.88 -29.81 6.93
C GLN A 44 26.34 -29.77 7.04
N MET A 45 25.73 -28.67 6.58
CA MET A 45 24.29 -28.52 6.51
C MET A 45 23.64 -29.41 5.45
N GLY A 46 24.40 -30.11 4.59
CA GLY A 46 23.83 -31.03 3.59
C GLY A 46 22.99 -32.20 4.15
N LYS A 47 23.30 -32.69 5.36
CA LYS A 47 22.55 -33.81 5.99
C LYS A 47 21.29 -33.37 6.72
N TYR A 48 21.32 -32.25 7.44
CA TYR A 48 20.19 -31.72 8.23
C TYR A 48 19.41 -30.61 7.49
N GLY A 49 20.05 -29.95 6.52
CA GLY A 49 19.52 -28.86 5.72
C GLY A 49 18.56 -29.30 4.64
N LYS A 50 18.47 -30.61 4.31
CA LYS A 50 17.45 -31.08 3.38
C LYS A 50 16.05 -30.96 3.98
N ALA A 51 15.87 -31.42 5.23
CA ALA A 51 14.60 -31.27 5.95
C ALA A 51 14.35 -29.82 6.38
N ALA A 52 15.35 -29.14 6.95
CA ALA A 52 15.23 -27.75 7.36
C ALA A 52 14.97 -26.80 6.17
N GLY A 53 15.58 -27.07 5.02
CA GLY A 53 15.37 -26.30 3.79
C GLY A 53 13.97 -26.47 3.22
N ILE A 54 13.42 -27.68 3.23
CA ILE A 54 12.01 -27.90 2.83
C ILE A 54 11.07 -27.12 3.76
N ILE A 55 11.28 -27.18 5.08
CA ILE A 55 10.48 -26.42 6.04
C ILE A 55 10.62 -24.91 5.80
N ALA A 56 11.84 -24.41 5.56
CA ALA A 56 12.08 -22.99 5.29
C ALA A 56 11.35 -22.51 4.03
N VAL A 57 11.38 -23.28 2.95
CA VAL A 57 10.65 -22.96 1.70
C VAL A 57 9.14 -22.99 1.94
N VAL A 58 8.64 -23.98 2.69
CA VAL A 58 7.22 -24.07 3.04
C VAL A 58 6.78 -22.87 3.88
N VAL A 59 7.58 -22.45 4.87
CA VAL A 59 7.30 -21.26 5.68
C VAL A 59 7.31 -20.00 4.82
N LEU A 60 8.28 -19.84 3.92
CA LEU A 60 8.33 -18.74 2.96
C LEU A 60 7.09 -18.69 2.08
N ALA A 61 6.70 -19.82 1.50
CA ALA A 61 5.49 -19.94 0.70
C ALA A 61 4.24 -19.62 1.52
N GLN A 62 4.16 -20.10 2.76
CA GLN A 62 3.06 -19.82 3.68
C GLN A 62 2.95 -18.34 4.02
N VAL A 63 4.07 -17.65 4.28
CA VAL A 63 4.08 -16.20 4.55
C VAL A 63 3.54 -15.45 3.34
N LEU A 64 3.97 -15.79 2.11
CA LEU A 64 3.46 -15.17 0.89
C LEU A 64 1.96 -15.40 0.71
N ILE A 65 1.49 -16.64 0.87
CA ILE A 65 0.07 -17.01 0.76
C ILE A 65 -0.75 -16.27 1.82
N LYS A 66 -0.25 -16.22 3.06
CA LYS A 66 -0.90 -15.55 4.17
C LYS A 66 -1.01 -14.03 3.94
N VAL A 67 0.03 -13.38 3.40
CA VAL A 67 -0.01 -11.96 3.03
C VAL A 67 -1.08 -11.67 1.98
N VAL A 68 -1.21 -12.53 0.96
CA VAL A 68 -2.24 -12.39 -0.08
C VAL A 68 -3.64 -12.59 0.49
N ILE A 69 -3.85 -13.65 1.28
CA ILE A 69 -5.14 -13.94 1.92
C ILE A 69 -5.53 -12.83 2.90
N ASP A 70 -4.58 -12.37 3.71
CA ASP A 70 -4.81 -11.28 4.67
C ASP A 70 -5.15 -9.99 3.90
N THR A 71 -4.52 -9.68 2.76
CA THR A 71 -4.83 -8.51 1.91
C THR A 71 -6.22 -8.59 1.28
N VAL A 72 -6.61 -9.75 0.75
CA VAL A 72 -7.94 -9.98 0.19
C VAL A 72 -9.00 -9.88 1.28
N ASN A 73 -8.74 -10.42 2.47
CA ASN A 73 -9.61 -10.26 3.63
C ASN A 73 -9.56 -8.85 4.25
N PHE A 74 -8.52 -8.05 3.99
CA PHE A 74 -8.37 -6.70 4.55
C PHE A 74 -9.18 -5.64 3.80
N PHE A 75 -9.66 -5.96 2.60
CA PHE A 75 -10.50 -5.06 1.82
C PHE A 75 -11.95 -5.57 1.86
N PRO A 76 -12.69 -5.29 2.95
CA PRO A 76 -14.11 -5.64 3.08
C PRO A 76 -14.99 -5.00 2.01
N ILE A 77 -14.43 -4.04 1.27
CA ILE A 77 -15.10 -3.26 0.23
C ILE A 77 -14.89 -3.88 -1.16
N LEU A 78 -13.88 -4.73 -1.39
CA LEU A 78 -13.59 -5.29 -2.72
C LEU A 78 -14.78 -6.04 -3.34
N PRO A 79 -15.46 -6.97 -2.63
CA PRO A 79 -16.61 -7.68 -3.21
C PRO A 79 -17.76 -6.74 -3.60
N GLY A 80 -18.10 -5.79 -2.73
CA GLY A 80 -19.18 -4.83 -2.97
C GLY A 80 -18.84 -3.78 -4.03
N LEU A 81 -17.57 -3.35 -4.14
CA LEU A 81 -17.14 -2.41 -5.16
C LEU A 81 -17.15 -3.04 -6.56
N LEU A 82 -16.78 -4.32 -6.66
CA LEU A 82 -16.88 -5.08 -7.91
C LEU A 82 -18.35 -5.32 -8.32
N GLU A 83 -19.25 -5.54 -7.36
CA GLU A 83 -20.69 -5.63 -7.62
C GLU A 83 -21.25 -4.32 -8.18
N LEU A 84 -20.89 -3.19 -7.55
CA LEU A 84 -21.30 -1.86 -8.03
C LEU A 84 -20.68 -1.53 -9.39
N LEU A 85 -19.40 -1.85 -9.62
CA LEU A 85 -18.78 -1.69 -10.93
C LEU A 85 -19.47 -2.54 -12.00
N GLY A 86 -19.85 -3.79 -11.67
CA GLY A 86 -20.60 -4.66 -12.56
C GLY A 86 -21.95 -4.05 -12.96
N ILE A 87 -22.70 -3.50 -12.00
CA ILE A 87 -23.99 -2.84 -12.24
C ILE A 87 -23.80 -1.57 -13.10
N VAL A 88 -22.78 -0.76 -12.80
CA VAL A 88 -22.49 0.48 -13.55
C VAL A 88 -22.10 0.15 -14.99
N VAL A 89 -21.21 -0.80 -15.21
CA VAL A 89 -20.77 -1.20 -16.56
C VAL A 89 -21.92 -1.81 -17.34
N LEU A 90 -22.72 -2.69 -16.74
CA LEU A 90 -23.88 -3.29 -17.39
C LEU A 90 -24.96 -2.25 -17.69
N GLY A 91 -25.15 -1.27 -16.81
CA GLY A 91 -26.06 -0.14 -17.01
C GLY A 91 -25.61 0.77 -18.14
N GLN A 92 -24.32 1.12 -18.20
CA GLN A 92 -23.75 1.88 -19.32
C GLN A 92 -23.82 1.12 -20.63
N TRP A 93 -23.55 -0.18 -20.61
CA TRP A 93 -23.61 -1.05 -21.78
C TRP A 93 -25.06 -1.22 -22.28
N SER A 94 -26.01 -1.52 -21.40
CA SER A 94 -27.45 -1.52 -21.70
C SER A 94 -27.88 -0.15 -22.25
N TRP A 95 -27.35 0.90 -21.62
CA TRP A 95 -27.27 2.29 -22.05
C TRP A 95 -27.08 2.41 -23.54
N GLN A 96 -25.86 2.08 -23.92
CA GLN A 96 -25.27 2.27 -25.22
C GLN A 96 -25.76 1.28 -26.27
N ASN A 97 -26.21 0.09 -25.87
CA ASN A 97 -26.46 -1.04 -26.77
C ASN A 97 -27.94 -1.42 -26.95
N LEU A 98 -28.80 -1.17 -25.96
CA LEU A 98 -30.22 -1.60 -26.02
C LEU A 98 -31.20 -0.45 -26.26
N THR A 99 -30.84 0.79 -25.92
CA THR A 99 -31.69 1.94 -26.24
C THR A 99 -31.28 2.52 -27.59
N THR A 100 -32.18 2.48 -28.57
CA THR A 100 -31.96 3.16 -29.87
C THR A 100 -31.87 4.66 -29.66
N SER A 101 -31.02 5.34 -30.44
CA SER A 101 -30.73 6.77 -30.28
C SER A 101 -31.99 7.65 -30.22
N GLU A 102 -33.03 7.32 -31.00
CA GLU A 102 -34.35 8.00 -30.95
C GLU A 102 -35.02 7.95 -29.57
N LYS A 103 -35.02 6.79 -28.91
CA LYS A 103 -35.67 6.64 -27.60
C LYS A 103 -34.88 7.35 -26.50
N ARG A 104 -33.56 7.51 -26.66
CA ARG A 104 -32.73 8.33 -25.72
C ARG A 104 -33.10 9.80 -25.81
N THR A 105 -33.22 10.33 -27.03
CA THR A 105 -33.58 11.74 -27.26
C THR A 105 -34.96 12.05 -26.70
N ALA A 106 -35.95 11.18 -26.91
CA ALA A 106 -37.30 11.36 -26.37
C ALA A 106 -37.35 11.37 -24.83
N VAL A 107 -36.54 10.55 -24.16
CA VAL A 107 -36.44 10.56 -22.68
C VAL A 107 -35.74 11.83 -22.20
N PHE A 108 -34.68 12.26 -22.88
CA PHE A 108 -33.97 13.49 -22.56
C PHE A 108 -34.87 14.73 -22.73
N ASP A 109 -35.67 14.76 -23.80
CA ASP A 109 -36.65 15.82 -24.07
C ASP A 109 -37.78 15.81 -23.04
N LYS A 110 -38.24 14.64 -22.58
CA LYS A 110 -39.22 14.54 -21.49
C LYS A 110 -38.66 15.07 -20.17
N VAL A 111 -37.42 14.72 -19.83
CA VAL A 111 -36.74 15.19 -18.63
C VAL A 111 -36.47 16.70 -18.72
N GLN A 112 -36.06 17.21 -19.88
CA GLN A 112 -35.91 18.65 -20.09
C GLN A 112 -37.23 19.41 -20.01
N ASN A 113 -38.31 18.87 -20.58
CA ASN A 113 -39.63 19.49 -20.48
C ASN A 113 -40.12 19.50 -19.04
N LEU A 114 -39.98 18.39 -18.31
CA LEU A 114 -40.30 18.35 -16.87
C LEU A 114 -39.42 19.34 -16.08
N LYS A 115 -38.13 19.44 -16.39
CA LYS A 115 -37.26 20.43 -15.75
C LYS A 115 -37.73 21.86 -16.03
N LYS A 116 -38.07 22.21 -17.27
CA LYS A 116 -38.56 23.54 -17.65
C LYS A 116 -39.93 23.85 -17.04
N GLU A 117 -40.81 22.86 -17.01
CA GLU A 117 -42.17 22.97 -16.45
C GLU A 117 -42.15 23.18 -14.93
N TYR A 118 -41.20 22.58 -14.21
CA TYR A 118 -41.11 22.67 -12.75
C TYR A 118 -40.06 23.65 -12.21
N LEU A 119 -39.02 23.99 -12.98
CA LEU A 119 -37.90 24.84 -12.53
C LEU A 119 -37.66 26.08 -13.41
N GLY A 120 -38.35 26.23 -14.55
CA GLY A 120 -38.13 27.32 -15.52
C GLY A 120 -37.09 27.00 -16.58
#